data_AF-A0A6B3GUU2-F1
#
_entry.id   AF-A0A6B3GUU2-F1
#
_cell.length_a   1.000
_cell.length_b   1.000
_cell.length_c   1.000
_cell.angle_alpha   90.00
_cell.angle_beta   90.00
_cell.angle_gamma   90.00
#
_symmetry.space_group_name_H-M   'P 1'
#
loop_
_entity.id
_entity.type
_entity.pdbx_description
1 polymer ?
#
loop_
_entity_poly.entity_id
_entity_poly.type
_entity_poly.pdbx_seq_one_letter_code
_entity_poly.pdbx_strand_id
1 'polypeptide(L)'
;MAALTTAAPEALAPVKARRTRPRYWRGAVLAIAGLYFVTPLLSSFVFTVHVPNQGLTFEAYSGILSADGFTESLFLSLSLAAATIALALLLVVPALVAVRLGPPRLRAVVEVVCMLPLVVPPIALVTGIATVLRWGPDHFSRTPLYQTFLAVQNESFPVVLVLAYTVLALPFV
;
A
#
# COMPACT_ATOMS: atom_id res chain seq x y z
N MET A 1 -26.14 -6.30 69.05
CA MET A 1 -25.09 -5.28 69.11
C MET A 1 -23.80 -5.86 68.51
N ALA A 2 -23.71 -5.87 67.19
CA ALA A 2 -22.48 -6.20 66.47
C ALA A 2 -22.01 -4.92 65.79
N ALA A 3 -20.83 -4.45 66.19
CA ALA A 3 -20.28 -3.16 65.81
C ALA A 3 -20.06 -3.08 64.29
N LEU A 4 -20.63 -2.04 63.68
CA LEU A 4 -20.30 -1.59 62.33
C LEU A 4 -18.86 -1.07 62.36
N THR A 5 -17.91 -1.89 61.94
CA THR A 5 -16.53 -1.45 61.68
C THR A 5 -16.56 -0.45 60.54
N THR A 6 -16.40 0.82 60.87
CA THR A 6 -16.18 1.92 59.93
C THR A 6 -14.80 1.74 59.28
N ALA A 7 -14.77 1.16 58.08
CA ALA A 7 -13.58 1.22 57.24
C ALA A 7 -13.29 2.70 56.92
N ALA A 8 -12.15 3.19 57.41
CA ALA A 8 -11.65 4.52 57.07
C ALA A 8 -11.51 4.66 55.55
N PRO A 9 -11.80 5.85 54.96
CA PRO A 9 -11.63 6.04 53.53
C PRO A 9 -10.15 5.89 53.20
N GLU A 10 -9.82 4.85 52.44
CA GLU A 10 -8.50 4.62 51.87
C GLU A 10 -8.16 5.87 51.05
N ALA A 11 -7.19 6.65 51.52
CA ALA A 11 -6.79 7.89 50.88
C ALA A 11 -6.30 7.55 49.47
N LEU A 12 -7.10 7.88 48.46
CA LEU A 12 -6.79 7.71 47.05
C LEU A 12 -5.41 8.33 46.78
N ALA A 13 -4.45 7.48 46.42
CA ALA A 13 -3.12 7.91 46.01
C ALA A 13 -3.25 9.01 44.93
N PRO A 14 -2.47 10.10 45.01
CA PRO A 14 -2.60 11.19 44.06
C PRO A 14 -2.32 10.66 42.65
N VAL A 15 -3.32 10.73 41.78
CA VAL A 15 -3.18 10.45 40.34
C VAL A 15 -2.12 11.40 39.80
N LYS A 16 -0.95 10.85 39.50
CA LYS A 16 0.21 11.60 39.01
C LYS A 16 -0.21 12.38 37.76
N ALA A 17 -0.28 13.72 37.88
CA ALA A 17 -0.72 14.59 36.81
C ALA A 17 0.06 14.27 35.52
N ARG A 18 -0.68 13.86 34.49
CA ARG A 18 -0.13 13.55 33.17
C ARG A 18 0.57 14.81 32.68
N ARG A 19 1.91 14.82 32.64
CA ARG A 19 2.70 15.93 32.10
C ARG A 19 2.15 16.28 30.72
N THR A 20 1.43 17.39 30.64
CA THR A 20 1.00 17.98 29.38
C THR A 20 2.28 18.38 28.66
N ARG A 21 2.74 17.55 27.72
CA ARG A 21 3.86 17.92 26.85
C ARG A 21 3.53 19.31 26.28
N PRO A 22 4.44 20.29 26.37
CA PRO A 22 4.12 21.67 26.02
C PRO A 22 3.60 21.71 24.59
N ARG A 23 2.42 22.31 24.40
CA ARG A 23 1.72 22.41 23.10
C ARG A 23 2.64 22.98 22.00
N TYR A 24 3.59 23.82 22.40
CA TYR A 24 4.67 24.36 21.58
C TYR A 24 5.58 23.31 20.94
N TRP A 25 5.95 22.25 21.66
CA TRP A 25 6.77 21.16 21.11
C TRP A 25 6.02 20.41 20.01
N ARG A 26 4.72 20.15 20.20
CA ARG A 26 3.88 19.53 19.17
C ARG A 26 3.76 20.43 17.94
N GLY A 27 3.58 21.74 18.14
CA GLY A 27 3.53 22.72 17.06
C GLY A 27 4.84 22.81 16.28
N ALA A 28 5.98 22.84 16.98
CA ALA A 28 7.30 22.87 16.36
C ALA A 28 7.58 21.61 15.52
N VAL A 29 7.27 20.42 16.06
CA VAL A 29 7.41 19.17 15.31
C VAL A 29 6.49 19.14 14.08
N LEU A 30 5.24 19.60 14.22
CA LEU A 30 4.31 19.65 13.10
C LEU A 30 4.75 20.64 12.02
N ALA A 31 5.31 21.78 12.41
CA ALA A 31 5.84 22.78 11.48
C ALA A 31 7.07 22.26 10.73
N ILE A 32 8.01 21.62 11.42
CA ILE A 32 9.21 21.03 10.80
C ILE A 32 8.82 19.91 9.83
N ALA A 33 7.95 18.99 10.27
CA ALA A 33 7.44 17.92 9.41
C ALA A 33 6.66 18.47 8.23
N GLY A 34 5.82 19.48 8.47
CA GLY A 34 5.07 20.20 7.44
C GLY A 34 6.00 20.81 6.41
N LEU A 35 7.02 21.57 6.80
CA LEU A 35 8.01 22.13 5.89
C LEU A 35 8.74 21.04 5.09
N TYR A 36 9.18 19.97 5.78
CA TYR A 36 9.87 18.86 5.14
C TYR A 36 9.05 18.21 4.00
N PHE A 37 7.74 18.02 4.19
CA PHE A 37 6.87 17.42 3.15
C PHE A 37 6.32 18.43 2.14
N VAL A 38 5.95 19.64 2.59
CA VAL A 38 5.32 20.66 1.75
C VAL A 38 6.33 21.29 0.81
N THR A 39 7.57 21.51 1.24
CA THR A 39 8.61 22.11 0.38
C THR A 39 8.81 21.34 -0.93
N PRO A 40 9.11 20.03 -0.96
CA PRO A 40 9.28 19.30 -2.22
C PRO A 40 7.99 19.23 -3.04
N LEU A 41 6.82 19.14 -2.41
CA LEU A 41 5.54 19.13 -3.11
C LEU A 41 5.27 20.48 -3.81
N LEU A 42 5.55 21.58 -3.11
CA LEU A 42 5.42 22.92 -3.65
C LEU A 42 6.47 23.18 -4.73
N SER A 43 7.70 22.72 -4.56
CA SER A 43 8.74 22.80 -5.59
C SER A 43 8.34 22.03 -6.84
N SER A 44 7.77 20.83 -6.70
CA SER A 44 7.23 20.04 -7.81
C SER A 44 6.12 20.78 -8.55
N PHE A 45 5.17 21.38 -7.81
CA PHE A 45 4.11 22.18 -8.38
C PHE A 45 4.61 23.46 -9.06
N VAL A 46 5.57 24.17 -8.46
CA VAL A 46 6.16 25.35 -9.09
C VAL A 46 6.89 24.95 -10.37
N PHE A 47 7.59 23.81 -10.37
CA PHE A 47 8.26 23.30 -11.56
C PHE A 47 7.29 22.95 -12.69
N THR A 48 6.08 22.47 -12.40
CA THR A 48 5.08 22.16 -13.44
C THR A 48 4.49 23.41 -14.08
N VAL A 49 4.40 24.52 -13.34
CA VAL A 49 3.78 25.78 -13.81
C VAL A 49 4.83 26.79 -14.30
N HIS A 50 6.08 26.69 -13.84
CA HIS A 50 7.11 27.66 -14.17
C HIS A 50 7.90 27.23 -15.41
N VAL A 51 7.73 27.98 -16.50
CA VAL A 51 8.51 27.79 -17.72
C VAL A 51 9.55 28.92 -17.82
N PRO A 52 10.85 28.59 -17.95
CA PRO A 52 11.90 29.58 -18.12
C PRO A 52 11.57 30.51 -19.31
N ASN A 53 11.65 31.83 -19.09
CA ASN A 53 11.35 32.90 -20.05
C ASN A 53 9.87 33.13 -20.42
N GLN A 54 8.92 32.34 -19.92
CA GLN A 54 7.48 32.51 -20.20
C GLN A 54 6.64 32.83 -18.95
N GLY A 55 7.19 32.65 -17.74
CA GLY A 55 6.51 32.96 -16.48
C GLY A 55 5.73 31.77 -15.92
N LEU A 56 4.64 32.04 -15.19
CA LEU A 56 3.75 31.00 -14.65
C LEU A 56 2.66 30.67 -15.69
N THR A 57 2.68 29.48 -16.27
CA THR A 57 1.74 29.03 -17.30
C THR A 57 1.15 27.66 -16.96
N PHE A 58 -0.13 27.45 -17.30
CA PHE A 58 -0.82 26.15 -17.12
C PHE A 58 -0.75 25.26 -18.38
N GLU A 59 0.07 25.65 -19.36
CA GLU A 59 0.17 24.99 -20.66
C GLU A 59 0.59 23.52 -20.55
N ALA A 60 1.45 23.20 -19.58
CA ALA A 60 1.86 21.83 -19.28
C ALA A 60 0.66 20.92 -18.97
N TYR A 61 -0.36 21.41 -18.25
CA TYR A 61 -1.53 20.60 -17.91
C TYR A 61 -2.46 20.38 -19.10
N SER A 62 -2.69 21.41 -19.91
CA SER A 62 -3.44 21.25 -21.17
C SER A 62 -2.71 20.33 -22.14
N GLY A 63 -1.39 20.45 -22.23
CA GLY A 63 -0.54 19.63 -23.10
C GLY A 63 -0.59 18.14 -22.75
N ILE A 64 -0.56 17.80 -21.46
CA ILE A 64 -0.68 16.41 -20.98
C ILE A 64 -2.04 15.80 -21.37
N LEU A 65 -3.13 16.56 -21.22
CA LEU A 65 -4.46 16.05 -21.56
C LEU A 65 -4.65 15.83 -23.07
N SER A 66 -3.95 16.60 -23.90
CA SER A 66 -3.92 16.42 -25.36
C SER A 66 -2.87 15.41 -25.84
N ALA A 67 -2.06 14.83 -24.95
CA ALA A 67 -0.99 13.92 -25.35
C ALA A 67 -1.56 12.56 -25.78
N ASP A 68 -1.02 12.04 -26.89
CA ASP A 68 -1.41 10.73 -27.42
C ASP A 68 -1.12 9.62 -26.39
N GLY A 69 -2.11 8.76 -26.15
CA GLY A 69 -2.01 7.62 -25.23
C GLY A 69 -2.07 7.96 -23.73
N PHE A 70 -2.19 9.24 -23.35
CA PHE A 70 -2.30 9.63 -21.94
C PHE A 70 -3.55 9.06 -21.27
N THR A 71 -4.71 9.26 -21.89
CA THR A 71 -6.00 8.82 -21.34
C THR A 71 -6.05 7.29 -21.25
N GLU A 72 -5.57 6.59 -22.27
CA GLU A 72 -5.47 5.13 -22.27
C GLU A 72 -4.57 4.62 -21.14
N SER A 73 -3.37 5.19 -20.98
CA SER A 73 -2.43 4.82 -19.91
C SER A 73 -2.97 5.14 -18.51
N LEU A 74 -3.72 6.24 -18.37
CA LEU A 74 -4.37 6.64 -17.13
C LEU A 74 -5.46 5.63 -16.76
N PHE A 75 -6.35 5.30 -17.69
CA PHE A 75 -7.41 4.30 -17.47
C PHE A 75 -6.84 2.90 -17.22
N LEU A 76 -5.77 2.51 -17.93
CA LEU A 76 -5.06 1.26 -17.68
C LEU A 76 -4.50 1.22 -16.26
N SER A 77 -3.79 2.26 -15.83
CA SER A 77 -3.24 2.34 -14.48
C SER A 77 -4.33 2.29 -13.41
N LEU A 78 -5.43 3.01 -13.63
CA LEU A 78 -6.56 3.06 -12.69
C LEU A 78 -7.30 1.71 -12.60
N SER A 79 -7.50 1.06 -13.74
CA SER A 79 -8.12 -0.28 -13.80
C SER A 79 -7.25 -1.34 -13.16
N LEU A 80 -5.93 -1.31 -13.37
CA LEU A 80 -4.97 -2.20 -12.68
C LEU A 80 -4.99 -1.97 -11.17
N ALA A 81 -5.03 -0.72 -10.71
CA ALA A 81 -5.13 -0.40 -9.29
C ALA A 81 -6.44 -0.92 -8.69
N ALA A 82 -7.57 -0.67 -9.36
CA ALA A 82 -8.89 -1.14 -8.92
C ALA A 82 -8.96 -2.68 -8.87
N ALA A 83 -8.47 -3.37 -9.90
CA ALA A 83 -8.41 -4.83 -9.94
C ALA A 83 -7.52 -5.41 -8.82
N THR A 84 -6.37 -4.77 -8.56
CA THR A 84 -5.47 -5.18 -7.47
C THR A 84 -6.14 -5.03 -6.11
N ILE A 85 -6.81 -3.90 -5.85
CA ILE A 85 -7.55 -3.66 -4.60
C ILE A 85 -8.67 -4.69 -4.44
N ALA A 86 -9.47 -4.89 -5.49
CA ALA A 86 -10.57 -5.84 -5.47
C ALA A 86 -10.07 -7.27 -5.19
N LEU A 87 -9.00 -7.70 -5.86
CA LEU A 87 -8.40 -9.02 -5.65
C LEU A 87 -7.79 -9.17 -4.26
N ALA A 88 -7.06 -8.17 -3.77
CA ALA A 88 -6.49 -8.17 -2.43
C ALA A 88 -7.57 -8.29 -1.36
N LEU A 89 -8.66 -7.51 -1.47
CA LEU A 89 -9.79 -7.60 -0.54
C LEU A 89 -10.50 -8.95 -0.65
N LEU A 90 -10.74 -9.44 -1.87
CA LEU A 90 -11.36 -10.73 -2.10
C LEU A 90 -10.54 -11.88 -1.50
N LEU A 91 -9.22 -11.74 -1.40
CA LEU A 91 -8.33 -12.73 -0.82
C LEU A 91 -8.21 -12.58 0.71
N VAL A 92 -7.93 -11.37 1.18
CA VAL A 92 -7.59 -11.08 2.58
C VAL A 92 -8.82 -11.12 3.47
N VAL A 93 -9.98 -10.60 3.03
CA VAL A 93 -11.21 -10.60 3.83
C VAL A 93 -11.63 -12.02 4.24
N PRO A 94 -11.81 -12.99 3.33
CA PRO A 94 -12.16 -14.36 3.74
C PRO A 94 -11.02 -15.04 4.50
N ALA A 95 -9.74 -14.75 4.18
CA ALA A 95 -8.62 -15.29 4.93
C ALA A 95 -8.65 -14.85 6.41
N LEU A 96 -8.91 -13.57 6.68
CA LEU A 96 -9.03 -13.04 8.04
C LEU A 96 -10.24 -13.64 8.78
N VAL A 97 -11.37 -13.81 8.10
CA VAL A 97 -12.54 -14.49 8.66
C VAL A 97 -12.21 -15.94 9.02
N ALA A 98 -11.55 -16.66 8.12
CA ALA A 98 -11.13 -18.05 8.34
C ALA A 98 -10.09 -18.18 9.46
N VAL A 99 -9.13 -17.26 9.58
CA VAL A 99 -8.16 -17.23 10.67
C VAL A 99 -8.83 -16.97 12.03
N ARG A 100 -9.86 -16.11 12.05
CA ARG A 100 -10.57 -15.76 13.29
C ARG A 100 -11.50 -16.88 13.78
N LEU A 101 -12.08 -17.66 12.85
CA LEU A 101 -12.94 -18.80 13.16
C LEU A 101 -12.19 -20.14 13.26
N GLY A 102 -10.99 -20.21 12.68
CA GLY A 102 -10.20 -21.42 12.54
C GLY A 102 -9.19 -21.65 13.66
N PRO A 103 -8.44 -22.77 13.60
CA PRO A 103 -7.45 -23.12 14.60
C PRO A 103 -6.27 -22.13 14.64
N PRO A 104 -5.59 -21.98 15.79
CA PRO A 104 -4.50 -21.01 16.00
C PRO A 104 -3.29 -21.20 15.05
N ARG A 105 -3.14 -22.38 14.45
CA ARG A 105 -2.10 -22.67 13.45
C ARG A 105 -2.30 -21.90 12.14
N LEU A 106 -3.54 -21.66 11.71
CA LEU A 106 -3.81 -20.90 10.48
C LEU A 106 -3.31 -19.47 10.61
N ARG A 107 -3.47 -18.87 11.80
CA ARG A 107 -2.96 -17.53 12.09
C ARG A 107 -1.47 -17.42 11.81
N ALA A 108 -0.68 -18.35 12.36
CA ALA A 108 0.78 -18.34 12.18
C ALA A 108 1.19 -18.47 10.71
N VAL A 109 0.51 -19.35 9.94
CA VAL A 109 0.81 -19.53 8.51
C VAL A 109 0.47 -18.27 7.73
N VAL A 110 -0.72 -17.70 7.94
CA VAL A 110 -1.15 -16.48 7.23
C VAL A 110 -0.25 -15.30 7.57
N GLU A 111 0.12 -15.12 8.84
CA GLU A 111 1.03 -14.07 9.28
C GLU A 111 2.41 -14.19 8.62
N VAL A 112 2.97 -15.40 8.54
CA VAL A 112 4.22 -15.64 7.82
C VAL A 112 4.05 -15.30 6.34
N VAL A 113 3.04 -15.85 5.67
CA VAL A 113 2.81 -15.65 4.22
C VAL A 113 2.61 -14.18 3.88
N CYS A 114 1.86 -13.42 4.69
CA CYS A 114 1.65 -11.99 4.48
C CYS A 114 2.92 -11.16 4.73
N MET A 115 3.84 -11.63 5.58
CA MET A 115 5.11 -10.94 5.85
C MET A 115 6.24 -11.32 4.88
N LEU A 116 6.14 -12.46 4.18
CA LEU A 116 7.15 -12.90 3.21
C LEU A 116 7.48 -11.82 2.14
N PRO A 117 6.51 -11.13 1.52
CA PRO A 117 6.79 -10.11 0.51
C PRO A 117 7.61 -8.93 1.05
N LEU A 118 7.55 -8.66 2.35
CA LEU A 118 8.31 -7.57 2.98
C LEU A 118 9.81 -7.90 3.06
N VAL A 119 10.16 -9.18 3.16
CA VAL A 119 11.55 -9.66 3.23
C VAL A 119 12.17 -9.77 1.83
N VAL A 120 11.38 -10.07 0.81
CA VAL A 120 11.85 -10.24 -0.57
C VAL A 120 11.98 -8.86 -1.24
N PRO A 121 13.17 -8.49 -1.76
CA PRO A 121 13.33 -7.25 -2.50
C PRO A 121 12.38 -7.20 -3.71
N PRO A 122 11.65 -6.09 -3.95
CA PRO A 122 10.70 -5.99 -5.06
C PRO A 122 11.35 -6.30 -6.42
N ILE A 123 12.60 -5.88 -6.61
CA ILE A 123 13.35 -6.15 -7.84
C ILE A 123 13.58 -7.65 -8.05
N ALA A 124 13.91 -8.40 -6.98
CA ALA A 124 14.15 -9.83 -7.04
C ALA A 124 12.86 -10.59 -7.39
N LEU A 125 11.73 -10.16 -6.81
CA LEU A 125 10.42 -10.71 -7.11
C LEU A 125 10.06 -10.53 -8.60
N VAL A 126 10.20 -9.31 -9.13
CA VAL A 126 9.90 -9.01 -10.54
C VAL A 126 10.81 -9.82 -11.47
N THR A 127 12.11 -9.89 -11.18
CA THR A 127 13.03 -10.72 -11.97
C THR A 127 12.65 -12.20 -11.92
N GLY A 128 12.26 -12.72 -10.75
CA GLY A 128 11.82 -14.10 -10.61
C GLY A 128 10.56 -14.39 -11.44
N ILE A 129 9.56 -13.52 -11.38
CA ILE A 129 8.35 -13.62 -12.20
C ILE A 129 8.71 -13.60 -13.69
N ALA A 130 9.54 -12.65 -14.14
CA ALA A 130 9.95 -12.54 -15.53
C ALA A 130 10.72 -13.80 -16.00
N THR A 131 11.60 -14.36 -15.16
CA THR A 131 12.32 -15.60 -15.47
C THR A 131 11.34 -16.78 -15.63
N VAL A 132 10.38 -16.93 -14.71
CA VAL A 132 9.38 -18.01 -14.77
C VAL A 132 8.47 -17.87 -15.99
N LEU A 133 8.02 -16.64 -16.30
CA LEU A 133 7.14 -16.38 -17.45
C LEU A 133 7.82 -16.57 -18.80
N ARG A 134 9.15 -16.44 -18.86
CA ARG A 134 9.94 -16.77 -20.06
C ARG A 134 10.21 -18.27 -20.17
N TRP A 135 10.54 -18.93 -19.05
CA TRP A 135 10.83 -20.36 -19.01
C TRP A 135 9.60 -21.25 -19.29
N GLY A 136 8.42 -20.84 -18.80
CA GLY A 136 7.18 -21.60 -18.91
C GLY A 136 6.79 -21.93 -20.36
N PRO A 137 6.66 -20.92 -21.25
CA PRO A 137 6.38 -21.10 -22.67
C PRO A 137 7.32 -22.09 -23.37
N ASP A 138 8.62 -22.06 -23.07
CA ASP A 138 9.63 -22.92 -23.70
C ASP A 138 9.40 -24.41 -23.39
N HIS A 139 8.98 -24.73 -22.16
CA HIS A 139 8.79 -26.12 -21.71
C HIS A 139 7.35 -26.62 -21.85
N PHE A 140 6.36 -25.73 -21.74
CA PHE A 140 4.93 -26.07 -21.73
C PHE A 140 4.21 -25.77 -23.04
N SER A 141 4.93 -25.38 -24.10
CA SER A 141 4.40 -25.09 -25.44
C SER A 141 3.48 -26.17 -26.02
N ARG A 142 3.62 -27.42 -25.60
CA ARG A 142 2.81 -28.57 -26.07
C ARG A 142 1.57 -28.85 -25.20
N THR A 143 1.36 -28.10 -24.14
CA THR A 143 0.29 -28.31 -23.16
C THR A 143 -0.73 -27.16 -23.21
N PRO A 144 -1.99 -27.38 -22.77
CA PRO A 144 -2.98 -26.30 -22.72
C PRO A 144 -2.60 -25.15 -21.79
N LEU A 145 -1.63 -25.33 -20.89
CA LEU A 145 -1.14 -24.29 -19.99
C LEU A 145 -0.42 -23.14 -20.72
N TYR A 146 0.10 -23.37 -21.91
CA TYR A 146 0.75 -22.35 -22.73
C TYR A 146 -0.15 -21.13 -22.97
N GLN A 147 -1.44 -21.37 -23.25
CA GLN A 147 -2.46 -20.33 -23.45
C GLN A 147 -2.59 -19.42 -22.21
N THR A 148 -2.51 -20.00 -21.02
CA THR A 148 -2.60 -19.23 -19.76
C THR A 148 -1.38 -18.35 -19.55
N PHE A 149 -0.17 -18.83 -19.85
CA PHE A 149 1.06 -18.04 -19.76
C PHE A 149 1.04 -16.83 -20.70
N LEU A 150 0.47 -16.98 -21.90
CA LEU A 150 0.27 -15.86 -22.83
C LEU A 150 -0.81 -14.90 -22.34
N ALA A 151 -1.94 -15.43 -21.86
CA ALA A 151 -3.05 -14.60 -21.38
C ALA A 151 -2.65 -13.72 -20.18
N VAL A 152 -1.82 -14.24 -19.28
CA VAL A 152 -1.34 -13.51 -18.09
C VAL A 152 -0.37 -12.37 -18.47
N GLN A 153 0.28 -12.46 -19.62
CA GLN A 153 1.24 -11.49 -20.15
C GLN A 153 0.63 -10.52 -21.17
N ASN A 154 -0.69 -10.50 -21.32
CA ASN A 154 -1.36 -9.65 -22.29
C ASN A 154 -1.03 -8.16 -22.07
N GLU A 155 -0.52 -7.48 -23.10
CA GLU A 155 -0.12 -6.07 -23.05
C GLU A 155 -1.28 -5.13 -22.77
N SER A 156 -2.49 -5.46 -23.23
CA SER A 156 -3.67 -4.61 -23.06
C SER A 156 -4.19 -4.59 -21.62
N PHE A 157 -4.05 -5.71 -20.90
CA PHE A 157 -4.36 -5.79 -19.47
C PHE A 157 -3.44 -6.82 -18.81
N PRO A 158 -2.28 -6.38 -18.30
CA PRO A 158 -1.26 -7.29 -17.80
C PRO A 158 -1.67 -7.87 -16.43
N VAL A 159 -2.38 -9.00 -16.46
CA VAL A 159 -2.85 -9.73 -15.26
C VAL A 159 -1.68 -10.10 -14.35
N VAL A 160 -0.51 -10.37 -14.92
CA VAL A 160 0.73 -10.58 -14.15
C VAL A 160 1.00 -9.44 -13.17
N LEU A 161 0.78 -8.19 -13.56
CA LEU A 161 1.01 -7.03 -12.70
C LEU A 161 0.00 -7.00 -11.56
N VAL A 162 -1.26 -7.31 -11.83
CA VAL A 162 -2.31 -7.40 -10.80
C VAL A 162 -1.92 -8.45 -9.74
N LEU A 163 -1.46 -9.63 -10.17
CA LEU A 163 -1.02 -10.68 -9.26
C LEU A 163 0.23 -10.26 -8.46
N ALA A 164 1.24 -9.70 -9.13
CA ALA A 164 2.47 -9.25 -8.49
C ALA A 164 2.20 -8.14 -7.45
N TYR A 165 1.39 -7.15 -7.82
CA TYR A 165 1.01 -6.07 -6.90
C TYR A 165 0.14 -6.57 -5.75
N THR A 166 -0.74 -7.55 -5.99
CA THR A 166 -1.52 -8.17 -4.90
C THR A 166 -0.60 -8.81 -3.88
N VAL A 167 0.41 -9.57 -4.32
CA VAL A 167 1.42 -10.18 -3.42
C VAL A 167 2.20 -9.11 -2.66
N LEU A 168 2.65 -8.04 -3.34
CA LEU A 168 3.36 -6.94 -2.69
C LEU A 168 2.49 -6.14 -1.70
N ALA A 169 1.17 -6.12 -1.91
CA ALA A 169 0.23 -5.42 -1.03
C ALA A 169 -0.14 -6.22 0.23
N LEU A 170 0.01 -7.55 0.22
CA LEU A 170 -0.35 -8.43 1.36
C LEU A 170 0.12 -7.96 2.74
N PRO A 171 1.36 -7.49 2.96
CA PRO A 171 1.78 -7.02 4.29
C PRO A 171 1.12 -5.72 4.74
N PHE A 172 0.44 -5.00 3.84
CA PHE A 172 -0.13 -3.67 4.08
C PHE A 172 -1.67 -3.65 4.11
N VAL A 173 -2.32 -4.76 3.75
CA VAL A 173 -3.79 -4.91 3.79
C VAL A 173 -4.22 -5.45 5.15
#